data_AF-A0A660Z5U9-F1
#
_entry.id   AF-A0A660Z5U9-F1
#
_cell.length_a   1.000
_cell.length_b   1.000
_cell.length_c   1.000
_cell.angle_alpha   90.00
_cell.angle_beta   90.00
_cell.angle_gamma   90.00
#
_symmetry.space_group_name_H-M   'P 1'
#
loop_
_entity.id
_entity.type
_entity.pdbx_description
1 polymer ?
#
loop_
_entity_poly.entity_id
_entity_poly.type
_entity_poly.pdbx_seq_one_letter_code
_entity_poly.pdbx_strand_id
1 'polypeptide(L)'
;MGFGLNGRNLARVLKETGIKYIIIEMNPETVKREKAAGEHIIFGDVAKPEILHKARVEHASIIVFAISDPNAAKLALRISKNINPNIYCLVRTKYVNEIEELKRLGADIIIPEEFETSLQIFRKVLEKYHIPLNIIMQQVNLLRQESYKLLIKPEEDIRSLSHIEEILAKGLTETYYINEENKHIEKSLSDINLRENTGATVIAIIREDNLISTPSGQDKIMLHDTLVLTGSHQSVDKAIEKLDS
;
A
#
# COMPACT_ATOMS: atom_id res chain seq x y z
N MET A 1 13.65 -0.76 11.61
CA MET A 1 14.17 -0.34 12.94
C MET A 1 13.05 -0.41 13.96
N GLY A 2 13.30 -1.09 15.07
CA GLY A 2 12.28 -1.43 16.06
C GLY A 2 11.49 -2.69 15.70
N PHE A 3 11.28 -3.55 16.68
CA PHE A 3 10.54 -4.81 16.60
C PHE A 3 9.37 -4.83 17.60
N GLY A 4 8.70 -3.68 17.71
CA GLY A 4 7.40 -3.54 18.37
C GLY A 4 6.24 -4.10 17.52
N LEU A 5 5.00 -3.71 17.81
CA LEU A 5 3.82 -4.16 17.08
C LEU A 5 3.94 -3.96 15.55
N ASN A 6 4.26 -2.73 15.13
CA ASN A 6 4.37 -2.39 13.71
C ASN A 6 5.56 -3.10 13.04
N GLY A 7 6.72 -3.13 13.71
CA GLY A 7 7.92 -3.81 13.20
C GLY A 7 7.74 -5.31 13.03
N ARG A 8 7.05 -5.98 13.98
CA ARG A 8 6.71 -7.41 13.89
C ARG A 8 5.76 -7.72 12.75
N ASN A 9 4.69 -6.93 12.62
CA ASN A 9 3.73 -7.11 11.54
C ASN A 9 4.39 -6.93 10.17
N LEU A 10 5.23 -5.91 10.02
CA LEU A 10 5.98 -5.68 8.78
C LEU A 10 6.95 -6.82 8.49
N ALA A 11 7.78 -7.23 9.46
CA ALA A 11 8.74 -8.31 9.26
C ALA A 11 8.06 -9.63 8.86
N ARG A 12 6.92 -9.96 9.47
CA ARG A 12 6.13 -11.13 9.09
C ARG A 12 5.74 -11.09 7.62
N VAL A 13 5.17 -9.98 7.15
CA VAL A 13 4.75 -9.84 5.74
C VAL A 13 5.94 -9.86 4.79
N LEU A 14 7.07 -9.22 5.15
CA LEU A 14 8.29 -9.26 4.35
C LEU A 14 8.84 -10.69 4.23
N LYS A 15 8.76 -11.47 5.31
CA LYS A 15 9.17 -12.89 5.33
C LYS A 15 8.28 -13.74 4.43
N GLU A 16 6.96 -13.58 4.55
CA GLU A 16 5.96 -14.30 3.75
C GLU A 16 6.10 -14.00 2.24
N THR A 17 6.50 -12.78 1.90
CA THR A 17 6.70 -12.32 0.50
C THR A 17 8.12 -12.58 -0.02
N GLY A 18 9.02 -13.17 0.78
CA GLY A 18 10.40 -13.47 0.38
C GLY A 18 11.31 -12.25 0.22
N ILE A 19 10.89 -11.07 0.68
CA ILE A 19 11.69 -9.86 0.65
C ILE A 19 12.74 -9.92 1.75
N LYS A 20 14.01 -9.73 1.42
CA LYS A 20 15.11 -9.76 2.41
C LYS A 20 15.07 -8.51 3.28
N TYR A 21 15.17 -8.70 4.59
CA TYR A 21 15.20 -7.61 5.57
C TYR A 21 16.17 -7.90 6.72
N ILE A 22 16.48 -6.85 7.48
CA ILE A 22 17.20 -6.93 8.74
C ILE A 22 16.53 -6.02 9.77
N ILE A 23 16.43 -6.50 11.00
CA ILE A 23 15.82 -5.79 12.12
C ILE A 23 16.90 -5.27 13.05
N ILE A 24 16.77 -4.04 13.50
CA ILE A 24 17.56 -3.46 14.59
C ILE A 24 16.62 -3.28 15.78
N GLU A 25 16.96 -3.85 16.93
CA GLU A 25 16.15 -3.80 18.15
C GLU A 25 17.04 -3.57 19.37
N MET A 26 16.55 -2.76 20.31
CA MET A 26 17.28 -2.36 21.51
C MET A 26 16.95 -3.25 22.73
N ASN A 27 15.85 -4.00 22.70
CA ASN A 27 15.52 -4.97 23.74
C ASN A 27 16.29 -6.29 23.54
N PRO A 28 17.23 -6.65 24.44
CA PRO A 28 18.08 -7.83 24.28
C PRO A 28 17.30 -9.14 24.38
N GLU A 29 16.23 -9.20 25.19
CA GLU A 29 15.39 -10.39 25.33
C GLU A 29 14.59 -10.65 24.05
N THR A 30 14.07 -9.59 23.42
CA THR A 30 13.45 -9.68 22.09
C THR A 30 14.44 -10.21 21.07
N VAL A 31 15.64 -9.62 20.98
CA VAL A 31 16.67 -10.05 20.03
C VAL A 31 17.02 -11.54 20.23
N LYS A 32 17.24 -11.96 21.47
CA LYS A 32 17.59 -13.35 21.80
C LYS A 32 16.51 -14.33 21.35
N ARG A 33 15.25 -14.04 21.66
CA ARG A 33 14.09 -14.88 21.33
C ARG A 33 13.90 -15.00 19.82
N GLU A 34 13.88 -13.87 19.13
CA GLU A 34 13.54 -13.81 17.70
C GLU A 34 14.69 -14.34 16.85
N LYS A 35 15.93 -14.13 17.28
CA LYS A 35 17.10 -14.77 16.65
C LYS A 35 17.05 -16.30 16.78
N ALA A 36 16.59 -16.84 17.91
CA ALA A 36 16.37 -18.28 18.07
C ALA A 36 15.21 -18.80 17.20
N ALA A 37 14.23 -17.95 16.89
CA ALA A 37 13.16 -18.22 15.93
C ALA A 37 13.58 -18.05 14.45
N GLY A 38 14.86 -17.75 14.19
CA GLY A 38 15.41 -17.63 12.83
C GLY A 38 15.26 -16.24 12.21
N GLU A 39 14.89 -15.21 12.97
CA GLU A 39 14.81 -13.85 12.46
C GLU A 39 16.20 -13.23 12.24
N HIS A 40 16.33 -12.46 11.16
CA HIS A 40 17.50 -11.63 10.89
C HIS A 40 17.46 -10.34 11.72
N ILE A 41 17.80 -10.47 13.01
CA ILE A 41 17.72 -9.40 14.00
C ILE A 41 19.07 -9.12 14.68
N ILE A 42 19.39 -7.83 14.84
CA ILE A 42 20.58 -7.36 15.55
C ILE A 42 20.19 -6.54 16.79
N PHE A 43 20.94 -6.77 17.87
CA PHE A 43 20.89 -5.91 19.05
C PHE A 43 21.67 -4.62 18.79
N GLY A 44 21.02 -3.48 18.97
CA GLY A 44 21.69 -2.19 18.84
C GLY A 44 20.77 -0.99 19.01
N ASP A 45 21.39 0.13 19.35
CA ASP A 45 20.75 1.45 19.35
C ASP A 45 20.85 2.06 17.96
N VAL A 46 19.71 2.47 17.41
CA VAL A 46 19.60 3.04 16.06
C VAL A 46 20.19 4.45 15.97
N ALA A 47 20.40 5.12 17.10
CA ALA A 47 21.11 6.39 17.19
C ALA A 47 22.62 6.27 16.95
N LYS A 48 23.15 5.04 16.87
CA LYS A 48 24.58 4.74 16.73
C LYS A 48 24.95 4.37 15.28
N PRO A 49 25.82 5.15 14.59
CA PRO A 49 26.22 4.87 13.22
C PRO A 49 26.80 3.47 13.02
N GLU A 50 27.55 2.93 13.99
CA GLU A 50 28.13 1.59 13.92
C GLU A 50 27.07 0.49 13.81
N ILE A 51 25.89 0.69 14.41
CA ILE A 51 24.78 -0.26 14.32
C ILE A 51 24.13 -0.19 12.93
N LEU A 52 24.04 1.00 12.34
CA LEU A 52 23.50 1.19 10.99
C LEU A 52 24.42 0.59 9.92
N HIS A 53 25.74 0.74 10.06
CA HIS A 53 26.71 0.05 9.20
C HIS A 53 26.66 -1.47 9.36
N LYS A 54 26.52 -1.97 10.59
CA LYS A 54 26.32 -3.41 10.84
C LYS A 54 25.04 -3.93 10.18
N ALA A 55 24.02 -3.09 10.05
CA ALA A 55 22.78 -3.38 9.33
C ALA A 55 22.87 -3.18 7.81
N ARG A 56 24.03 -2.76 7.30
CA ARG A 56 24.31 -2.52 5.87
C ARG A 56 23.40 -1.47 5.24
N VAL A 57 23.12 -0.38 5.97
CA VAL A 57 22.28 0.73 5.50
C VAL A 57 22.81 1.34 4.18
N GLU A 58 24.12 1.29 3.95
CA GLU A 58 24.76 1.72 2.69
C GLU A 58 24.25 0.97 1.44
N HIS A 59 23.69 -0.23 1.61
CA HIS A 59 23.16 -1.05 0.52
C HIS A 59 21.64 -1.24 0.58
N ALA A 60 20.98 -0.70 1.60
CA ALA A 60 19.55 -0.85 1.78
C ALA A 60 18.78 0.05 0.80
N SER A 61 17.73 -0.49 0.18
CA SER A 61 16.82 0.30 -0.68
C SER A 61 15.79 1.07 0.14
N ILE A 62 15.33 0.47 1.24
CA ILE A 62 14.26 1.02 2.09
C ILE A 62 14.67 0.90 3.55
N ILE A 63 14.34 1.91 4.34
CA ILE A 63 14.47 1.89 5.79
C ILE A 63 13.19 2.35 6.45
N VAL A 64 12.73 1.55 7.42
CA VAL A 64 11.50 1.80 8.16
C VAL A 64 11.83 2.10 9.62
N PHE A 65 11.47 3.29 10.08
CA PHE A 65 11.62 3.73 11.46
C PHE A 65 10.32 3.45 12.23
N ALA A 66 10.19 2.24 12.78
CA ALA A 66 9.03 1.77 13.55
C ALA A 66 9.28 1.82 15.07
N ILE A 67 9.97 2.87 15.55
CA ILE A 67 10.30 3.10 16.96
C ILE A 67 9.37 4.16 17.57
N SER A 68 9.26 4.17 18.90
CA SER A 68 8.38 5.11 19.64
C SER A 68 9.08 6.35 20.16
N ASP A 69 10.41 6.34 20.18
CA ASP A 69 11.21 7.51 20.55
C ASP A 69 11.39 8.43 19.33
N PRO A 70 10.79 9.63 19.32
CA PRO A 70 10.89 10.55 18.20
C PRO A 70 12.30 11.11 18.01
N ASN A 71 13.06 11.30 19.09
CA ASN A 71 14.43 11.83 19.02
C ASN A 71 15.36 10.79 18.42
N ALA A 72 15.25 9.53 18.86
CA ALA A 72 15.99 8.43 18.26
C ALA A 72 15.64 8.25 16.78
N ALA A 73 14.36 8.39 16.40
CA ALA A 73 13.93 8.32 15.00
C ALA A 73 14.54 9.43 14.14
N LYS A 74 14.48 10.69 14.59
CA LYS A 74 15.07 11.84 13.89
C LYS A 74 16.57 11.71 13.71
N LEU A 75 17.27 11.29 14.77
CA LEU A 75 18.72 11.09 14.72
C LEU A 75 19.09 9.95 13.78
N ALA A 76 18.42 8.80 13.89
CA ALA A 76 18.66 7.66 13.02
C ALA A 76 18.34 7.98 11.56
N LEU A 77 17.27 8.74 11.28
CA LEU A 77 16.93 9.23 9.94
C LEU A 77 18.07 10.07 9.35
N ARG A 78 18.54 11.07 10.10
CA ARG A 78 19.64 11.94 9.66
C ARG A 78 20.92 11.16 9.37
N ILE A 79 21.28 10.22 10.24
CA ILE A 79 22.47 9.37 10.02
C ILE A 79 22.27 8.47 8.81
N SER A 80 21.08 7.88 8.64
CA SER A 80 20.78 6.98 7.52
C SER A 80 20.86 7.71 6.17
N LYS A 81 20.31 8.92 6.06
CA LYS A 81 20.44 9.75 4.85
C LYS A 81 21.87 10.22 4.59
N ASN A 82 22.70 10.37 5.63
CA ASN A 82 24.13 10.66 5.44
C ASN A 82 24.90 9.43 4.92
N ILE A 83 24.62 8.24 5.46
CA ILE A 83 25.24 6.98 5.02
C ILE A 83 24.81 6.63 3.59
N ASN A 84 23.52 6.79 3.28
CA ASN A 84 22.94 6.48 1.99
C ASN A 84 21.92 7.55 1.60
N PRO A 85 22.33 8.58 0.82
CA PRO A 85 21.44 9.67 0.43
C PRO A 85 20.19 9.23 -0.36
N ASN A 86 20.28 8.09 -1.05
CA ASN A 86 19.22 7.58 -1.93
C ASN A 86 18.30 6.56 -1.24
N ILE A 87 18.52 6.25 0.04
CA ILE A 87 17.67 5.28 0.75
C ILE A 87 16.26 5.82 0.92
N TYR A 88 15.24 5.01 0.62
CA TYR A 88 13.85 5.39 0.82
C TYR A 88 13.47 5.27 2.31
N CYS A 89 13.17 6.38 2.95
CA CYS A 89 12.93 6.52 4.38
C CYS A 89 11.43 6.61 4.70
N LEU A 90 10.88 5.58 5.34
CA LEU A 90 9.55 5.60 5.91
C LEU A 90 9.63 5.76 7.42
N VAL A 91 9.10 6.86 7.94
CA VAL A 91 9.13 7.18 9.37
C VAL A 91 7.74 7.10 9.96
N ARG A 92 7.59 6.32 11.04
CA ARG A 92 6.42 6.41 11.90
C ARG A 92 6.65 7.50 12.94
N THR A 93 5.71 8.42 13.09
CA THR A 93 5.65 9.37 14.22
C THR A 93 4.36 9.16 15.00
N LYS A 94 4.37 9.58 16.26
CA LYS A 94 3.15 9.64 17.06
C LYS A 94 2.31 10.86 16.71
N TYR A 95 2.95 12.00 16.42
CA TYR A 95 2.31 13.31 16.39
C TYR A 95 2.37 13.96 15.01
N VAL A 96 1.27 14.59 14.58
CA VAL A 96 1.18 15.29 13.28
C VAL A 96 2.15 16.47 13.19
N ASN A 97 2.45 17.13 14.31
CA ASN A 97 3.32 18.31 14.34
C ASN A 97 4.81 18.01 14.03
N GLU A 98 5.22 16.73 14.04
CA GLU A 98 6.60 16.33 13.72
C GLU A 98 6.86 16.17 12.21
N ILE A 99 5.81 16.17 11.39
CA ILE A 99 5.91 15.89 9.95
C ILE A 99 6.88 16.86 9.26
N GLU A 100 6.76 18.16 9.52
CA GLU A 100 7.62 19.17 8.89
C GLU A 100 9.10 18.97 9.22
N GLU A 101 9.40 18.59 10.46
CA GLU A 101 10.77 18.34 10.88
C GLU A 101 11.33 17.08 10.23
N LEU A 102 10.57 15.98 10.27
CA LEU A 102 10.97 14.71 9.65
C LEU A 102 11.19 14.85 8.15
N LYS A 103 10.37 15.66 7.48
CA LYS A 103 10.52 15.97 6.07
C LYS A 103 11.80 16.76 5.79
N ARG A 104 12.11 17.78 6.60
CA ARG A 104 13.38 18.52 6.49
C ARG A 104 14.61 17.63 6.70
N LEU A 105 14.47 16.59 7.51
CA LEU A 105 15.51 15.57 7.73
C LEU A 105 15.60 14.54 6.59
N GLY A 106 14.72 14.62 5.59
CA GLY A 106 14.73 13.78 4.39
C GLY A 106 13.83 12.55 4.47
N ALA A 107 12.83 12.48 5.36
CA ALA A 107 11.87 11.40 5.29
C ALA A 107 11.08 11.45 3.97
N ASP A 108 10.98 10.30 3.28
CA ASP A 108 10.23 10.18 2.02
C ASP A 108 8.74 9.95 2.30
N ILE A 109 8.43 9.15 3.32
CA ILE A 109 7.07 8.92 3.82
C ILE A 109 7.04 9.09 5.34
N ILE A 110 6.00 9.75 5.83
CA ILE A 110 5.76 9.96 7.26
C ILE A 110 4.36 9.47 7.60
N ILE A 111 4.25 8.57 8.57
CA ILE A 111 2.98 8.01 9.04
C ILE A 111 2.73 8.44 10.49
N PRO A 112 1.84 9.42 10.73
CA PRO A 112 1.38 9.84 12.06
C PRO A 112 0.34 8.86 12.64
N GLU A 113 0.71 8.19 13.73
CA GLU A 113 -0.10 7.17 14.40
C GLU A 113 -1.46 7.69 14.88
N GLU A 114 -1.49 8.84 15.55
CA GLU A 114 -2.73 9.40 16.11
C GLU A 114 -3.75 9.75 15.02
N PHE A 115 -3.25 10.22 13.87
CA PHE A 115 -4.07 10.60 12.75
C PHE A 115 -4.57 9.37 11.98
N GLU A 116 -3.72 8.37 11.70
CA GLU A 116 -4.21 7.13 11.09
C GLU A 116 -5.22 6.41 12.00
N THR A 117 -5.02 6.46 13.32
CA THR A 117 -5.99 5.95 14.30
C THR A 117 -7.32 6.71 14.22
N SER A 118 -7.29 8.05 14.10
CA SER A 118 -8.51 8.85 13.99
C SER A 118 -9.28 8.54 12.70
N LEU A 119 -8.60 8.31 11.58
CA LEU A 119 -9.21 7.88 10.32
C LEU A 119 -9.88 6.51 10.46
N GLN A 120 -9.28 5.56 11.19
CA GLN A 120 -9.91 4.26 11.44
C GLN A 120 -11.15 4.39 12.33
N ILE A 121 -11.12 5.22 13.37
CA ILE A 121 -12.30 5.49 14.22
C ILE A 121 -13.42 6.09 13.36
N PHE A 122 -13.11 7.14 12.60
CA PHE A 122 -14.03 7.80 11.68
C PHE A 122 -14.69 6.80 10.72
N ARG A 123 -13.88 5.98 10.05
CA ARG A 123 -14.36 4.92 9.15
C ARG A 123 -15.32 3.97 9.86
N LYS A 124 -14.96 3.45 11.04
CA LYS A 124 -15.78 2.49 11.80
C LYS A 124 -17.12 3.08 12.24
N VAL A 125 -17.15 4.37 12.59
CA VAL A 125 -18.39 5.08 12.90
C VAL A 125 -19.28 5.19 11.67
N LEU A 126 -18.75 5.61 10.52
CA LEU A 126 -19.55 5.71 9.29
C LEU A 126 -20.04 4.36 8.78
N GLU A 127 -19.22 3.31 8.88
CA GLU A 127 -19.63 1.93 8.60
C GLU A 127 -20.83 1.53 9.48
N LYS A 128 -20.83 1.89 10.77
CA LYS A 128 -21.94 1.62 11.69
C LYS A 128 -23.23 2.35 11.31
N TYR A 129 -23.12 3.51 10.69
CA TYR A 129 -24.25 4.26 10.14
C TYR A 129 -24.66 3.80 8.73
N HIS A 130 -24.08 2.72 8.22
CA HIS A 130 -24.35 2.18 6.88
C HIS A 130 -24.08 3.19 5.76
N ILE A 131 -23.14 4.12 5.98
CA ILE A 131 -22.69 5.01 4.92
C ILE A 131 -21.94 4.18 3.87
N PRO A 132 -22.23 4.35 2.56
CA PRO A 132 -21.55 3.63 1.50
C PRO A 132 -20.02 3.80 1.53
N LEU A 133 -19.28 2.72 1.29
CA LEU A 133 -17.81 2.70 1.41
C LEU A 133 -17.13 3.76 0.52
N ASN A 134 -17.65 4.01 -0.68
CA ASN A 134 -17.15 5.04 -1.57
C ASN A 134 -17.21 6.45 -0.94
N ILE A 135 -18.26 6.74 -0.19
CA ILE A 135 -18.40 8.02 0.53
C ILE A 135 -17.42 8.07 1.70
N ILE A 136 -17.29 6.98 2.46
CA ILE A 136 -16.33 6.90 3.56
C ILE A 136 -14.90 7.14 3.06
N MET A 137 -14.51 6.47 1.98
CA MET A 137 -13.19 6.59 1.39
C MET A 137 -12.94 7.97 0.81
N GLN A 138 -13.94 8.60 0.18
CA GLN A 138 -13.85 10.00 -0.25
C GLN A 138 -13.55 10.93 0.93
N GLN A 139 -14.25 10.76 2.06
CA GLN A 139 -14.00 11.58 3.26
C GLN A 139 -12.63 11.32 3.89
N VAL A 140 -12.19 10.06 3.97
CA VAL A 140 -10.84 9.71 4.44
C VAL A 140 -9.77 10.36 3.56
N ASN A 141 -9.95 10.32 2.24
CA ASN A 141 -9.02 10.92 1.29
C ASN A 141 -8.99 12.45 1.41
N LEU A 142 -10.14 13.11 1.63
CA LEU A 142 -10.20 14.54 1.89
C LEU A 142 -9.43 14.91 3.17
N LEU A 143 -9.66 14.20 4.27
CA LEU A 143 -8.95 14.44 5.54
C LEU A 143 -7.44 14.21 5.43
N ARG A 144 -7.02 13.16 4.71
CA ARG A 144 -5.61 12.94 4.38
C ARG A 144 -5.07 14.10 3.56
N GLN A 145 -5.76 14.53 2.52
CA GLN A 145 -5.31 15.65 1.70
C GLN A 145 -5.24 16.96 2.50
N GLU A 146 -6.19 17.28 3.36
CA GLU A 146 -6.13 18.50 4.17
C GLU A 146 -4.96 18.46 5.15
N SER A 147 -4.76 17.31 5.80
CA SER A 147 -3.69 17.13 6.79
C SER A 147 -2.30 17.05 6.15
N TYR A 148 -2.18 16.46 4.95
CA TYR A 148 -0.92 16.33 4.21
C TYR A 148 -0.65 17.47 3.22
N LYS A 149 -1.64 18.16 2.62
CA LYS A 149 -1.42 19.31 1.70
C LYS A 149 -0.91 20.54 2.42
N LEU A 150 -1.23 20.71 3.71
CA LEU A 150 -0.60 21.75 4.53
C LEU A 150 0.91 21.51 4.72
N LEU A 151 1.40 20.28 4.45
CA LEU A 151 2.73 19.79 4.83
C LEU A 151 3.53 19.18 3.66
N ILE A 152 2.90 18.95 2.49
CA ILE A 152 3.47 18.27 1.32
C ILE A 152 3.16 19.06 0.04
N LYS A 153 4.21 19.61 -0.60
CA LYS A 153 4.14 20.08 -1.99
C LYS A 153 3.89 18.86 -2.87
N PRO A 154 2.92 18.90 -3.80
CA PRO A 154 2.60 17.74 -4.61
C PRO A 154 3.69 17.54 -5.66
N GLU A 155 4.28 16.35 -5.70
CA GLU A 155 4.91 15.83 -6.92
C GLU A 155 4.13 14.60 -7.42
N GLU A 156 4.16 14.50 -8.74
CA GLU A 156 3.23 13.79 -9.60
C GLU A 156 3.64 12.33 -9.75
N ASP A 157 2.90 11.40 -9.13
CA ASP A 157 2.80 10.02 -9.63
C ASP A 157 1.77 9.14 -8.91
N ILE A 158 1.23 9.58 -7.77
CA ILE A 158 0.27 8.78 -6.98
C ILE A 158 -1.14 8.73 -7.62
N ARG A 159 -1.39 9.45 -8.73
CA ARG A 159 -2.74 9.62 -9.32
C ARG A 159 -3.31 8.36 -10.00
N SER A 160 -2.46 7.43 -10.45
CA SER A 160 -2.91 6.25 -11.20
C SER A 160 -3.35 5.10 -10.27
N LEU A 161 -2.63 4.86 -9.17
CA LEU A 161 -3.01 3.85 -8.19
C LEU A 161 -4.25 4.25 -7.39
N SER A 162 -4.43 5.55 -7.12
CA SER A 162 -5.62 6.04 -6.42
C SER A 162 -6.90 5.79 -7.20
N HIS A 163 -6.89 5.83 -8.54
CA HIS A 163 -8.08 5.55 -9.35
C HIS A 163 -8.54 4.10 -9.21
N ILE A 164 -7.61 3.15 -9.18
CA ILE A 164 -7.92 1.73 -9.02
C ILE A 164 -8.39 1.45 -7.59
N GLU A 165 -7.73 1.98 -6.56
CA GLU A 165 -8.19 1.83 -5.17
C GLU A 165 -9.56 2.47 -4.92
N GLU A 166 -9.84 3.61 -5.56
CA GLU A 166 -11.12 4.31 -5.50
C GLU A 166 -12.23 3.59 -6.29
N ILE A 167 -11.86 2.81 -7.31
CA ILE A 167 -12.72 1.88 -8.03
C ILE A 167 -12.97 0.58 -7.22
N LEU A 168 -11.94 0.03 -6.57
CA LEU A 168 -12.01 -1.17 -5.73
C LEU A 168 -12.80 -0.90 -4.44
N ALA A 169 -12.71 0.33 -3.90
CA ALA A 169 -13.47 0.78 -2.75
C ALA A 169 -14.97 1.06 -3.02
N LYS A 170 -15.41 1.07 -4.28
CA LYS A 170 -16.81 1.38 -4.65
C LYS A 170 -17.79 0.22 -4.44
N GLY A 171 -17.30 -0.95 -4.04
CA GLY A 171 -18.13 -2.09 -3.69
C GLY A 171 -18.46 -2.93 -4.92
N LEU A 172 -18.09 -4.21 -4.81
CA LEU A 172 -18.36 -5.31 -5.76
C LEU A 172 -17.54 -5.24 -7.04
N THR A 173 -16.25 -4.97 -6.86
CA THR A 173 -15.27 -4.99 -7.93
C THR A 173 -14.39 -6.22 -7.82
N GLU A 174 -14.44 -7.08 -8.83
CA GLU A 174 -13.60 -8.29 -8.93
C GLU A 174 -12.72 -8.19 -10.17
N THR A 175 -11.54 -8.79 -10.11
CA THR A 175 -10.62 -8.87 -11.25
C THR A 175 -10.70 -10.24 -11.90
N TYR A 176 -10.80 -10.30 -13.23
CA TYR A 176 -10.79 -11.54 -14.00
C TYR A 176 -9.60 -11.55 -14.98
N TYR A 177 -8.78 -12.58 -14.91
CA TYR A 177 -7.57 -12.74 -15.73
C TYR A 177 -7.84 -13.58 -16.98
N ILE A 178 -7.47 -13.08 -18.15
CA ILE A 178 -7.60 -13.77 -19.44
C ILE A 178 -6.41 -14.71 -19.64
N ASN A 179 -6.63 -16.00 -19.45
CA ASN A 179 -5.65 -17.06 -19.71
C ASN A 179 -5.73 -17.58 -21.16
N GLU A 180 -4.81 -18.47 -21.55
CA GLU A 180 -4.72 -19.06 -22.90
C GLU A 180 -5.94 -19.90 -23.30
N GLU A 181 -6.73 -20.37 -22.33
CA GLU A 181 -7.91 -21.21 -22.56
C GLU A 181 -9.19 -20.38 -22.79
N ASN A 182 -9.12 -19.06 -22.59
CA ASN A 182 -10.29 -18.19 -22.68
C ASN A 182 -10.78 -18.02 -24.13
N LYS A 183 -12.04 -18.40 -24.40
CA LYS A 183 -12.64 -18.39 -25.75
C LYS A 183 -13.04 -17.02 -26.27
N HIS A 184 -12.85 -15.97 -25.47
CA HIS A 184 -13.23 -14.61 -25.84
C HIS A 184 -12.03 -13.75 -26.24
N ILE A 185 -10.81 -14.30 -26.26
CA ILE A 185 -9.62 -13.62 -26.81
C ILE A 185 -9.94 -13.08 -28.22
N GLU A 186 -9.50 -11.84 -28.48
CA GLU A 186 -9.76 -11.01 -29.67
C GLU A 186 -11.21 -10.55 -29.90
N LYS A 187 -12.19 -10.95 -29.06
CA LYS A 187 -13.55 -10.41 -29.12
C LYS A 187 -13.61 -9.03 -28.49
N SER A 188 -14.48 -8.17 -29.03
CA SER A 188 -14.74 -6.86 -28.43
C SER A 188 -15.66 -6.96 -27.21
N LEU A 189 -15.59 -6.01 -26.30
CA LEU A 189 -16.52 -5.93 -25.17
C LEU A 189 -17.99 -5.90 -25.62
N SER A 190 -18.29 -5.30 -26.78
CA SER A 190 -19.63 -5.32 -27.38
C SER A 190 -20.08 -6.69 -27.88
N ASP A 191 -19.16 -7.54 -28.35
CA ASP A 191 -19.48 -8.90 -28.79
C ASP A 191 -19.83 -9.81 -27.61
N ILE A 192 -19.14 -9.62 -26.48
CA ILE A 192 -19.38 -10.38 -25.24
C ILE A 192 -20.66 -9.87 -24.54
N ASN A 193 -20.90 -8.55 -24.62
CA ASN A 193 -22.06 -7.86 -24.09
C ASN A 193 -22.36 -8.21 -22.62
N LEU A 194 -21.33 -8.15 -21.77
CA LEU A 194 -21.38 -8.59 -20.37
C LEU A 194 -22.49 -7.90 -19.58
N ARG A 195 -22.65 -6.59 -19.76
CA ARG A 195 -23.62 -5.79 -18.99
C ARG A 195 -25.06 -6.19 -19.26
N GLU A 196 -25.43 -6.40 -20.51
CA GLU A 196 -26.80 -6.80 -20.85
C GLU A 196 -27.09 -8.24 -20.38
N ASN A 197 -26.11 -9.14 -20.50
CA ASN A 197 -26.27 -10.55 -20.14
C ASN A 197 -26.25 -10.82 -18.62
N THR A 198 -25.50 -10.02 -17.85
CA THR A 198 -25.18 -10.35 -16.44
C THR A 198 -25.47 -9.20 -15.47
N GLY A 199 -25.54 -7.97 -15.95
CA GLY A 199 -25.61 -6.76 -15.14
C GLY A 199 -24.24 -6.24 -14.67
N ALA A 200 -23.14 -6.97 -14.90
CA ALA A 200 -21.79 -6.52 -14.57
C ALA A 200 -21.18 -5.70 -15.70
N THR A 201 -20.35 -4.70 -15.36
CA THR A 201 -19.70 -3.79 -16.30
C THR A 201 -18.19 -3.89 -16.17
N VAL A 202 -17.49 -3.96 -17.31
CA VAL A 202 -16.04 -3.79 -17.34
C VAL A 202 -15.74 -2.30 -17.24
N ILE A 203 -14.99 -1.90 -16.22
CA ILE A 203 -14.65 -0.49 -15.97
C ILE A 203 -13.18 -0.17 -16.22
N ALA A 204 -12.33 -1.20 -16.27
CA ALA A 204 -10.95 -1.05 -16.71
C ALA A 204 -10.42 -2.36 -17.32
N ILE A 205 -9.44 -2.22 -18.21
CA ILE A 205 -8.60 -3.31 -18.70
C ILE A 205 -7.17 -2.97 -18.34
N ILE A 206 -6.49 -3.87 -17.63
CA ILE A 206 -5.06 -3.79 -17.35
C ILE A 206 -4.37 -4.72 -18.35
N ARG A 207 -3.54 -4.16 -19.22
CA ARG A 207 -2.79 -4.89 -20.23
C ARG A 207 -1.32 -4.59 -20.05
N GLU A 208 -0.56 -5.58 -19.61
CA GLU A 208 0.84 -5.39 -19.20
C GLU A 208 0.93 -4.23 -18.19
N ASP A 209 1.70 -3.18 -18.51
CA ASP A 209 1.85 -1.97 -17.69
C ASP A 209 0.93 -0.80 -18.12
N ASN A 210 0.01 -1.02 -19.06
CA ASN A 210 -0.91 0.00 -19.56
C ASN A 210 -2.33 -0.18 -19.00
N LEU A 211 -2.91 0.92 -18.50
CA LEU A 211 -4.26 0.98 -17.97
C LEU A 211 -5.21 1.62 -18.98
N ILE A 212 -6.24 0.87 -19.39
CA ILE A 212 -7.38 1.41 -20.14
C ILE A 212 -8.49 1.70 -19.13
N SER A 213 -8.57 2.94 -18.66
CA SER A 213 -9.48 3.38 -17.60
C SER A 213 -10.92 3.68 -18.07
N THR A 214 -11.17 3.65 -19.38
CA THR A 214 -12.52 3.84 -19.95
C THR A 214 -12.68 2.94 -21.18
N PRO A 215 -12.79 1.62 -20.99
CA PRO A 215 -12.98 0.70 -22.09
C PRO A 215 -14.27 1.02 -22.85
N SER A 216 -14.15 1.16 -24.16
CA SER A 216 -15.24 1.27 -25.12
C SER A 216 -15.75 -0.11 -25.51
N GLY A 217 -16.95 -0.17 -26.11
CA GLY A 217 -17.46 -1.43 -26.66
C GLY A 217 -16.57 -2.06 -27.74
N GLN A 218 -15.73 -1.27 -28.40
CA GLN A 218 -14.84 -1.72 -29.47
C GLN A 218 -13.53 -2.31 -28.96
N ASP A 219 -13.19 -2.09 -27.69
CA ASP A 219 -11.96 -2.62 -27.11
C ASP A 219 -12.02 -4.15 -27.08
N LYS A 220 -10.97 -4.75 -27.64
CA LYS A 220 -10.78 -6.19 -27.68
C LYS A 220 -10.05 -6.67 -26.44
N ILE A 221 -10.52 -7.78 -25.89
CA ILE A 221 -9.79 -8.47 -24.84
C ILE A 221 -8.68 -9.33 -25.45
N MET A 222 -7.50 -9.27 -24.84
CA MET A 222 -6.29 -9.94 -25.30
C MET A 222 -5.79 -10.92 -24.24
N LEU A 223 -4.93 -11.84 -24.67
CA LEU A 223 -4.25 -12.74 -23.75
C LEU A 223 -3.49 -11.94 -22.68
N HIS A 224 -3.59 -12.38 -21.42
CA HIS A 224 -3.00 -11.75 -20.24
C HIS A 224 -3.63 -10.42 -19.80
N ASP A 225 -4.74 -10.00 -20.41
CA ASP A 225 -5.52 -8.90 -19.88
C ASP A 225 -6.09 -9.25 -18.50
N THR A 226 -6.14 -8.26 -17.61
CA THR A 226 -6.94 -8.32 -16.39
C THR A 226 -8.10 -7.36 -16.51
N LEU A 227 -9.32 -7.90 -16.52
CA LEU A 227 -10.56 -7.13 -16.56
C LEU A 227 -10.96 -6.75 -15.14
N VAL A 228 -11.31 -5.49 -14.94
CA VAL A 228 -11.90 -5.02 -13.68
C VAL A 228 -13.42 -4.94 -13.88
N LEU A 229 -14.14 -5.83 -13.21
CA LEU A 229 -15.59 -5.97 -13.30
C LEU A 229 -16.26 -5.27 -12.12
N THR A 230 -17.40 -4.63 -12.33
CA THR A 230 -18.24 -4.07 -11.25
C THR A 230 -19.72 -4.39 -11.46
N GLY A 231 -20.47 -4.64 -10.40
CA GLY A 231 -21.91 -4.96 -10.47
C GLY A 231 -22.46 -5.39 -9.12
N SER A 232 -23.65 -5.99 -9.06
CA SER A 232 -24.06 -6.72 -7.84
C SER A 232 -23.20 -8.00 -7.66
N HIS A 233 -23.11 -8.62 -6.47
CA HIS A 233 -22.40 -9.91 -6.28
C HIS A 233 -22.89 -10.94 -7.31
N GLN A 234 -24.22 -11.09 -7.42
CA GLN A 234 -24.84 -12.00 -8.38
C GLN A 234 -24.54 -11.65 -9.84
N SER A 235 -24.36 -10.37 -10.17
CA SER A 235 -24.01 -9.94 -11.52
C SER A 235 -22.56 -10.27 -11.86
N VAL A 236 -21.65 -10.07 -10.90
CA VAL A 236 -20.22 -10.36 -11.07
C VAL A 236 -19.99 -11.86 -11.19
N ASP A 237 -20.63 -12.69 -10.35
CA ASP A 237 -20.52 -14.15 -10.43
C ASP A 237 -20.95 -14.67 -11.82
N LYS A 238 -22.10 -14.20 -12.32
CA LYS A 238 -22.59 -14.53 -13.68
C LYS A 238 -21.65 -14.06 -14.79
N ALA A 239 -20.95 -12.94 -14.58
CA ALA A 239 -19.97 -12.43 -15.53
C ALA A 239 -18.73 -13.30 -15.60
N ILE A 240 -18.24 -13.79 -14.45
CA ILE A 240 -17.13 -14.74 -14.39
C ILE A 240 -17.52 -16.05 -15.08
N GLU A 241 -18.69 -16.63 -14.75
CA GLU A 241 -19.20 -17.83 -15.41
C GLU A 241 -19.31 -17.67 -16.94
N LYS A 242 -19.73 -16.48 -17.41
CA LYS A 242 -19.84 -16.18 -18.84
C LYS A 242 -18.47 -16.04 -19.53
N LEU A 243 -17.48 -15.51 -18.81
CA LEU A 243 -16.11 -15.38 -19.30
C LEU A 243 -15.38 -16.74 -19.34
N ASP A 244 -15.75 -17.66 -18.45
CA ASP A 244 -15.26 -19.04 -18.41
C ASP A 244 -15.92 -19.97 -19.47
N SER A 245 -17.13 -19.64 -19.94
CA SER A 245 -17.90 -20.45 -20.91
C SER A 245 -17.40 -20.32 -22.35
#